data_AF-A0A2N1SC32-F1
#
_entry.id   AF-A0A2N1SC32-F1
#
_cell.length_a   1.000
_cell.length_b   1.000
_cell.length_c   1.000
_cell.angle_alpha   90.00
_cell.angle_beta   90.00
_cell.angle_gamma   90.00
#
_symmetry.space_group_name_H-M   'P 1'
#
loop_
_entity.id
_entity.type
_entity.pdbx_description
1 polymer ?
#
loop_
_entity_poly.entity_id
_entity_poly.type
_entity_poly.pdbx_seq_one_letter_code
_entity_poly.pdbx_strand_id
1 'polypeptide(L)' 'PRAYLASLEKIAALPVGRVFPAHHSLDIKPEILGRMRNAFQELKTEGKLQHGTGICDYGDWAVWL' A
#
# COMPACT_ATOMS: atom_id res chain seq x y z
N PRO A 1 -8.03 1.82 8.10
CA PRO A 1 -7.01 2.18 7.08
C PRO A 1 -5.80 3.02 7.58
N ARG A 2 -5.97 3.92 8.57
CA ARG A 2 -4.86 4.78 9.06
C ARG A 2 -3.69 4.03 9.71
N ALA A 3 -3.98 3.00 10.52
CA ALA A 3 -2.93 2.17 11.12
C ALA A 3 -2.12 1.41 10.06
N TYR A 4 -2.74 1.03 8.95
CA TYR A 4 -2.06 0.36 7.85
C TYR A 4 -1.08 1.30 7.13
N LEU A 5 -1.43 2.57 6.93
CA LEU A 5 -0.46 3.58 6.44
C LEU A 5 0.76 3.68 7.36
N ALA A 6 0.58 3.69 8.68
CA ALA A 6 1.72 3.72 9.62
C ALA A 6 2.62 2.48 9.48
N SER A 7 2.05 1.30 9.18
CA SER A 7 2.83 0.10 8.86
C SER A 7 3.57 0.23 7.53
N LEU A 8 2.92 0.76 6.49
CA LEU A 8 3.53 1.00 5.18
C LEU A 8 4.71 1.98 5.27
N GLU A 9 4.59 3.04 6.06
CA GLU A 9 5.67 4.01 6.31
C GLU A 9 6.89 3.34 6.95
N LYS A 10 6.68 2.44 7.92
CA LYS A 10 7.76 1.69 8.56
C LYS A 10 8.46 0.74 7.60
N ILE A 11 7.71 -0.08 6.86
CA ILE A 11 8.30 -1.12 6.01
C ILE A 11 8.94 -0.54 4.74
N ALA A 12 8.41 0.55 4.19
CA ALA A 12 8.97 1.21 3.01
C ALA A 12 10.30 1.94 3.30
N ALA A 13 10.67 2.13 4.57
CA ALA A 13 11.96 2.70 4.97
C ALA A 13 13.08 1.64 5.08
N LEU A 14 12.73 0.34 5.02
CA LEU A 14 13.70 -0.75 5.14
C LEU A 14 14.39 -1.02 3.79
N PRO A 15 15.67 -1.42 3.79
CA PRO A 15 16.38 -1.82 2.58
C PRO A 15 15.97 -3.24 2.14
N VAL A 16 14.70 -3.41 1.75
CA VAL A 16 14.12 -4.71 1.41
C VAL A 16 14.65 -5.21 0.06
N GLY A 17 15.32 -6.37 0.08
CA GLY A 17 15.78 -7.04 -1.15
C GLY A 17 14.72 -7.91 -1.84
N ARG A 18 13.71 -8.39 -1.10
CA ARG A 18 12.64 -9.25 -1.63
C ARG A 18 11.39 -9.20 -0.76
N VAL A 19 10.22 -9.26 -1.41
CA VAL A 19 8.90 -9.31 -0.76
C VAL A 19 8.25 -10.65 -1.09
N PHE A 20 7.64 -11.29 -0.08
CA PHE A 20 6.85 -12.50 -0.25
C PHE A 20 5.40 -12.19 0.14
N PRO A 21 4.46 -12.18 -0.82
CA PRO A 21 3.07 -11.89 -0.53
C PRO A 21 2.36 -13.14 0.05
N ALA A 22 1.37 -12.92 0.91
CA ALA A 22 0.58 -14.01 1.50
C ALA A 22 -0.39 -14.65 0.48
N HIS A 23 -0.86 -13.86 -0.50
CA HIS A 23 -1.77 -14.27 -1.57
C HIS A 23 -1.33 -13.63 -2.90
N HIS A 24 -1.78 -14.18 -4.04
CA HIS A 24 -1.46 -13.74 -5.42
C HIS A 24 -0.04 -14.09 -5.93
N SER A 25 0.37 -13.45 -7.03
CA SER A 25 1.61 -13.72 -7.76
C SER A 25 2.84 -13.58 -6.86
N LEU A 26 3.79 -14.51 -6.99
CA LEU A 26 5.10 -14.43 -6.32
C LEU A 26 6.04 -13.43 -6.99
N ASP A 27 5.74 -12.97 -8.20
CA ASP A 27 6.54 -11.96 -8.90
C ASP A 27 6.13 -10.55 -8.46
N ILE A 28 6.43 -10.24 -7.20
CA ILE A 28 6.26 -8.91 -6.62
C ILE A 28 7.64 -8.33 -6.30
N LYS A 29 7.87 -7.10 -6.76
CA LYS A 29 9.16 -6.43 -6.61
C LYS A 29 9.14 -5.49 -5.37
N PRO A 30 10.28 -5.28 -4.68
CA PRO A 30 10.33 -4.52 -3.43
C PRO A 30 9.79 -3.08 -3.49
N GLU A 31 9.82 -2.44 -4.66
CA GLU A 31 9.29 -1.08 -4.86
C GLU A 31 7.80 -0.95 -4.57
N ILE A 32 7.05 -2.06 -4.54
CA ILE A 32 5.63 -2.05 -4.17
C ILE A 32 5.39 -1.42 -2.81
N LEU A 33 6.32 -1.59 -1.86
CA LEU A 33 6.21 -1.03 -0.50
C LEU A 33 6.17 0.51 -0.56
N GLY A 34 7.02 1.09 -1.40
CA GLY A 34 7.06 2.53 -1.66
C GLY A 34 5.82 3.02 -2.40
N ARG A 35 5.37 2.28 -3.42
CA ARG A 35 4.16 2.60 -4.20
C ARG A 35 2.91 2.60 -3.31
N MET A 36 2.72 1.57 -2.49
CA MET A 36 1.59 1.49 -1.56
C MET A 36 1.64 2.60 -0.51
N ARG A 37 2.81 2.88 0.09
CA ARG A 37 2.97 4.00 1.03
C ARG A 37 2.55 5.32 0.40
N ASN A 38 3.05 5.63 -0.79
CA ASN A 38 2.76 6.88 -1.49
C ASN A 38 1.26 7.02 -1.79
N ALA A 39 0.64 5.96 -2.31
CA ALA A 39 -0.80 5.92 -2.57
C ALA A 39 -1.63 6.18 -1.29
N PHE A 40 -1.24 5.59 -0.15
CA PHE A 40 -1.92 5.83 1.12
C PHE A 40 -1.69 7.24 1.68
N GLN A 41 -0.54 7.86 1.42
CA GLN A 41 -0.27 9.25 1.79
C GLN A 41 -1.11 10.23 0.95
N GLU A 42 -1.28 9.95 -0.33
CA GLU A 42 -2.17 10.70 -1.22
C GLU A 42 -3.63 10.60 -0.72
N LEU A 43 -4.13 9.39 -0.50
CA LEU A 43 -5.47 9.18 0.07
C LEU A 43 -5.67 9.90 1.41
N LYS A 44 -4.65 9.97 2.27
CA LYS A 44 -4.72 10.72 3.52
C LYS A 44 -4.85 12.22 3.26
N THR A 45 -4.05 12.74 2.32
CA THR A 45 -4.04 14.16 1.94
C THR A 45 -5.38 14.57 1.32
N GLU A 46 -6.00 13.68 0.55
CA GLU A 46 -7.32 13.89 -0.05
C GLU A 46 -8.50 13.66 0.92
N GLY A 47 -8.24 13.25 2.17
CA GLY A 47 -9.30 12.89 3.12
C GLY A 47 -10.03 11.58 2.80
N LYS A 48 -9.54 10.80 1.83
CA LYS A 48 -10.10 9.51 1.39
C LYS A 48 -9.55 8.31 2.14
N LEU A 49 -8.58 8.48 3.03
CA LEU A 49 -8.07 7.38 3.88
C LEU A 49 -9.02 7.08 5.06
N GLN A 50 -10.23 6.64 4.74
CA GLN A 50 -11.29 6.30 5.69
C GLN A 50 -12.14 5.14 5.20
N HIS A 51 -12.97 4.59 6.09
CA HIS A 51 -13.86 3.51 5.72
C HIS A 51 -15.01 3.99 4.84
N GLY A 52 -15.39 3.17 3.85
CA GLY A 52 -16.49 3.48 2.93
C GLY A 52 -16.07 4.31 1.71
N THR A 53 -14.76 4.47 1.49
CA THR A 53 -14.22 5.09 0.26
C THR A 53 -14.38 4.18 -0.95
N GLY A 54 -14.48 2.86 -0.72
CA GLY A 54 -14.67 1.87 -1.78
C GLY A 54 -13.34 1.34 -2.30
N ILE A 55 -13.34 0.84 -3.54
CA ILE A 55 -12.16 0.24 -4.16
C ILE A 55 -11.29 1.33 -4.76
N CYS A 56 -10.02 1.39 -4.34
CA CYS A 56 -8.97 2.19 -4.96
C CYS A 56 -8.09 1.26 -5.80
N ASP A 57 -8.15 1.42 -7.13
CA ASP A 57 -7.44 0.60 -8.12
C ASP A 57 -6.20 1.34 -8.64
N TYR A 58 -5.06 0.65 -8.68
CA TYR A 58 -3.76 1.16 -9.12
C TYR A 58 -3.18 0.36 -10.30
N GLY A 59 -4.01 -0.44 -10.98
CA GLY A 59 -3.70 -1.23 -12.16
C GLY A 59 -3.25 -2.65 -11.85
N ASP A 60 -2.13 -2.80 -11.13
CA ASP A 60 -1.54 -4.09 -10.76
C ASP A 60 -1.87 -4.52 -9.32
N TRP A 61 -2.49 -3.65 -8.53
CA TRP A 61 -3.07 -3.95 -7.23
C TRP A 61 -4.23 -3.00 -6.91
N ALA A 62 -5.08 -3.40 -5.98
CA ALA A 62 -6.17 -2.58 -5.48
C ALA A 62 -6.32 -2.74 -3.97
N VAL A 63 -6.95 -1.75 -3.32
CA VAL A 63 -7.34 -1.83 -1.92
C VAL A 63 -8.79 -1.40 -1.73
N TRP A 64 -9.50 -2.10 -0.86
CA TRP A 64 -10.83 -1.71 -0.43
C TRP A 64 -10.75 -1.02 0.93
N LEU A 65 -11.24 0.22 1.00
CA LEU A 65 -11.18 1.08 2.18
C LEU A 65 -12.56 1.34 2.78
#